data_AF-A0A4Q1BB02-F1
#
_entry.id   AF-A0A4Q1BB02-F1
#
_cell.length_a   1.000
_cell.length_b   1.000
_cell.length_c   1.000
_cell.angle_alpha   90.00
_cell.angle_beta   90.00
_cell.angle_gamma   90.00
#
_symmetry.space_group_name_H-M   'P 1'
#
loop_
_entity.id
_entity.type
_entity.pdbx_description
1 polymer ?
#
loop_
_entity_poly.entity_id
_entity_poly.type
_entity_poly.pdbx_seq_one_letter_code
_entity_poly.pdbx_strand_id
1 'polypeptide(L)'
;MSQVGTSRLIRDLMNAYFVEVYPCTIFSFLHRPTFTKAVEDESVSLCLLLAVCAISAKFVLPDSSPAQKWIAEAKRQAMMEIENGRMTSATLGSLVICFHFDLYARDLVAAWMTSGSAIRLAFALRLNNFDANSQESKRTRLSWFEIESRRRLMWAVYMIDMYVSDGFSEYTNIPHSTMRIPLPCDEDAFSNGEEYDSGRLLLPDMGQDGVWSSPGVGPSKIRADEQSDKGTWHEVDSF
;
A
#
# COMPACT_ATOMS: atom_id res chain seq x y z
N MET A 1 8.73 -5.34 -20.61
CA MET A 1 8.74 -6.74 -20.11
C MET A 1 10.05 -7.51 -20.35
N SER A 2 10.91 -7.07 -21.28
CA SER A 2 12.18 -7.75 -21.62
C SER A 2 13.20 -7.89 -20.49
N GLN A 3 13.04 -7.18 -19.37
CA GLN A 3 13.98 -7.20 -18.24
C GLN A 3 13.84 -8.44 -17.32
N VAL A 4 12.66 -9.07 -17.28
CA VAL A 4 12.41 -10.26 -16.44
C VAL A 4 12.69 -11.54 -17.22
N GLY A 5 12.22 -11.62 -18.47
CA GLY A 5 12.41 -12.80 -19.30
C GLY A 5 11.20 -13.03 -20.21
N THR A 6 10.89 -14.30 -20.47
CA THR A 6 9.78 -14.70 -21.34
C THR A 6 8.42 -14.41 -20.70
N SER A 7 7.38 -14.22 -21.52
CA SER A 7 6.00 -14.01 -21.03
C SER A 7 5.50 -15.19 -20.18
N ARG A 8 6.01 -16.40 -20.43
CA ARG A 8 5.72 -17.58 -19.60
C ARG A 8 6.29 -17.42 -18.20
N LEU A 9 7.56 -17.04 -18.07
CA LEU A 9 8.19 -16.82 -16.77
C LEU A 9 7.48 -15.72 -15.97
N ILE A 10 7.10 -14.62 -16.63
CA ILE A 10 6.34 -13.54 -15.98
C ILE A 10 5.00 -14.07 -15.43
N ARG A 11 4.29 -14.90 -16.20
CA ARG A 11 3.03 -15.52 -15.77
C ARG A 11 3.22 -16.45 -14.58
N ASP A 12 4.28 -17.27 -14.59
CA ASP A 12 4.60 -18.20 -13.51
C ASP A 12 4.92 -17.43 -12.21
N LEU A 13 5.74 -16.38 -12.30
CA LEU A 13 6.08 -15.49 -11.16
C LEU A 13 4.86 -14.74 -10.63
N MET A 14 4.00 -14.21 -11.51
CA MET A 14 2.76 -13.55 -11.11
C MET A 14 1.80 -14.53 -10.42
N ASN A 15 1.68 -15.76 -10.91
CA ASN A 15 0.86 -16.77 -10.25
C ASN A 15 1.41 -17.11 -8.86
N ALA A 16 2.74 -17.27 -8.75
CA ALA A 16 3.39 -17.48 -7.46
C ALA A 16 3.17 -16.32 -6.48
N TYR A 17 3.13 -15.07 -6.94
CA TYR A 17 2.75 -13.93 -6.09
C TYR A 17 1.38 -14.13 -5.46
N PHE A 18 0.36 -14.44 -6.25
CA PHE A 18 -1.01 -14.59 -5.75
C PHE A 18 -1.21 -15.83 -4.87
N VAL A 19 -0.38 -16.85 -5.01
CA VAL A 19 -0.47 -18.09 -4.23
C VAL A 19 0.35 -18.01 -2.94
N GLU A 20 1.56 -17.47 -3.00
CA GLU A 20 2.56 -17.61 -1.93
C GLU A 20 2.83 -16.31 -1.15
N VAL A 21 2.60 -15.14 -1.77
CA VAL A 21 2.92 -13.82 -1.18
C VAL A 21 1.66 -13.08 -0.76
N TYR A 22 0.70 -12.99 -1.68
CA TYR A 22 -0.57 -12.28 -1.54
C TYR A 22 -1.42 -12.67 -0.32
N PRO A 23 -1.44 -13.93 0.15
CA PRO A 23 -2.21 -14.29 1.36
C PRO A 23 -1.79 -13.54 2.62
N CYS A 24 -0.58 -12.99 2.66
CA CYS A 24 -0.20 -12.07 3.73
C CYS A 24 -0.78 -10.68 3.46
N THR A 25 -1.63 -10.20 4.38
CA THR A 25 -2.51 -9.03 4.19
C THR A 25 -1.78 -7.76 3.77
N ILE A 26 -0.53 -7.57 4.16
CA ILE A 26 0.30 -6.42 3.76
C ILE A 26 0.60 -6.37 2.25
N PHE A 27 0.49 -7.51 1.55
CA PHE A 27 0.63 -7.61 0.09
C PHE A 27 -0.72 -7.71 -0.64
N SER A 28 -1.85 -7.82 0.07
CA SER A 28 -3.16 -8.13 -0.51
C SER A 28 -3.84 -6.96 -1.25
N PHE A 29 -3.08 -6.01 -1.79
CA PHE A 29 -3.62 -4.78 -2.40
C PHE A 29 -3.88 -4.88 -3.92
N LEU A 30 -3.40 -5.93 -4.58
CA LEU A 30 -3.62 -6.12 -6.02
C LEU A 30 -4.91 -6.92 -6.30
N HIS A 31 -5.81 -6.38 -7.11
CA HIS A 31 -6.95 -7.15 -7.61
C HIS A 31 -6.50 -8.11 -8.72
N ARG A 32 -6.53 -9.43 -8.47
CA ARG A 32 -5.94 -10.45 -9.36
C ARG A 32 -6.43 -10.39 -10.81
N PRO A 33 -7.75 -10.33 -11.10
CA PRO A 33 -8.23 -10.25 -12.48
C PRO A 33 -7.71 -9.01 -13.22
N THR A 34 -7.76 -7.83 -12.58
CA THR A 34 -7.32 -6.57 -13.19
C THR A 34 -5.82 -6.57 -13.44
N PHE A 35 -5.04 -7.05 -12.47
CA PHE A 35 -3.58 -7.12 -12.60
C PHE A 35 -3.16 -8.11 -13.69
N THR A 36 -3.76 -9.30 -13.73
CA THR A 36 -3.49 -10.32 -14.75
C THR A 36 -3.75 -9.76 -16.14
N LYS A 37 -4.91 -9.12 -16.34
CA LYS A 37 -5.26 -8.48 -17.60
C LYS A 37 -4.25 -7.38 -17.99
N ALA A 38 -3.85 -6.52 -17.06
CA ALA A 38 -2.86 -5.47 -17.33
C ALA A 38 -1.48 -6.03 -17.70
N VAL A 39 -1.11 -7.22 -17.22
CA VAL A 39 0.10 -7.93 -17.65
C VAL A 39 -0.07 -8.50 -19.06
N GLU A 40 -1.23 -9.06 -19.40
CA GLU A 40 -1.50 -9.59 -20.73
C GLU A 40 -1.59 -8.48 -21.80
N ASP A 41 -2.15 -7.33 -21.44
CA ASP A 41 -2.28 -6.14 -22.29
C ASP A 41 -1.00 -5.28 -22.34
N GLU A 42 0.08 -5.71 -21.67
CA GLU A 42 1.34 -4.96 -21.51
C GLU A 42 1.20 -3.53 -20.97
N SER A 43 0.12 -3.25 -20.23
CA SER A 43 -0.21 -1.93 -19.70
C SER A 43 0.18 -1.74 -18.22
N VAL A 44 0.68 -2.78 -17.58
CA VAL A 44 1.11 -2.73 -16.17
C VAL A 44 2.34 -1.82 -15.99
N SER A 45 2.39 -1.10 -14.87
CA SER A 45 3.58 -0.33 -14.50
C SER A 45 4.81 -1.23 -14.39
N LEU A 46 5.92 -0.82 -15.02
CA LEU A 46 7.16 -1.60 -15.04
C LEU A 46 7.72 -1.82 -13.63
N CYS A 47 7.73 -0.78 -12.77
CA CYS A 47 8.23 -0.92 -11.40
C CYS A 47 7.42 -1.94 -10.59
N LEU A 48 6.10 -1.93 -10.75
CA LEU A 48 5.23 -2.86 -10.04
C LEU A 48 5.41 -4.29 -10.54
N LEU A 49 5.49 -4.48 -11.86
CA LEU A 49 5.74 -5.79 -12.45
C LEU A 49 7.06 -6.39 -11.97
N LEU A 50 8.13 -5.59 -11.97
CA LEU A 50 9.45 -6.01 -11.50
C LEU A 50 9.43 -6.38 -10.01
N ALA A 51 8.76 -5.58 -9.17
CA ALA A 51 8.64 -5.86 -7.74
C ALA A 51 7.89 -7.17 -7.47
N VAL A 52 6.74 -7.39 -8.15
CA VAL A 52 5.96 -8.64 -8.08
C VAL A 52 6.77 -9.84 -8.55
N CYS A 53 7.53 -9.70 -9.64
CA CYS A 53 8.41 -10.76 -10.13
C CYS A 53 9.53 -11.08 -9.13
N ALA A 54 10.17 -10.05 -8.56
CA ALA A 54 11.28 -10.20 -7.65
C ALA A 54 10.88 -10.90 -6.34
N ILE A 55 9.81 -10.44 -5.69
CA ILE A 55 9.36 -11.02 -4.41
C ILE A 55 8.91 -12.48 -4.54
N SER A 56 8.48 -12.87 -5.74
CA SER A 56 7.98 -14.21 -6.05
C SER A 56 9.05 -15.15 -6.60
N ALA A 57 10.23 -14.64 -6.94
CA ALA A 57 11.29 -15.38 -7.61
C ALA A 57 11.67 -16.68 -6.90
N LYS A 58 11.72 -16.67 -5.56
CA LYS A 58 12.10 -17.82 -4.74
C LYS A 58 11.17 -19.02 -4.83
N PHE A 59 9.95 -18.83 -5.31
CA PHE A 59 8.95 -19.90 -5.45
C PHE A 59 8.95 -20.53 -6.84
N VAL A 60 9.58 -19.88 -7.83
CA VAL A 60 9.55 -20.30 -9.24
C VAL A 60 10.94 -20.65 -9.74
N LEU A 61 11.96 -19.89 -9.33
CA LEU A 61 13.32 -20.05 -9.82
C LEU A 61 14.14 -20.92 -8.85
N PRO A 62 14.96 -21.84 -9.38
CA PRO A 62 15.91 -22.59 -8.55
C PRO A 62 17.01 -21.69 -7.98
N ASP A 63 17.36 -20.61 -8.69
CA ASP A 63 18.26 -19.56 -8.21
C ASP A 63 17.53 -18.21 -8.27
N SER A 64 17.42 -17.57 -7.09
CA SER A 64 16.77 -16.27 -6.94
C SER A 64 17.72 -15.08 -7.19
N SER A 65 18.95 -15.32 -7.64
CA SER A 65 19.90 -14.24 -7.99
C SER A 65 19.34 -13.17 -8.94
N PRO A 66 18.43 -13.45 -9.90
CA PRO A 66 17.83 -12.40 -10.73
C PRO A 66 16.94 -11.44 -9.94
N ALA A 67 16.35 -11.89 -8.82
CA ALA A 67 15.41 -11.12 -8.01
C ALA A 67 16.04 -9.82 -7.49
N GLN A 68 17.32 -9.87 -7.09
CA GLN A 68 18.05 -8.69 -6.61
C GLN A 68 18.17 -7.61 -7.70
N LYS A 69 18.35 -8.01 -8.96
CA LYS A 69 18.42 -7.07 -10.08
C LYS A 69 17.05 -6.46 -10.39
N TRP A 70 16.01 -7.30 -10.37
CA TRP A 70 14.64 -6.85 -10.63
C TRP A 70 14.13 -5.91 -9.54
N ILE A 71 14.37 -6.19 -8.26
CA ILE A 71 13.92 -5.30 -7.18
C ILE A 71 14.69 -3.97 -7.17
N ALA A 72 16.00 -3.99 -7.45
CA ALA A 72 16.79 -2.77 -7.54
C ALA A 72 16.29 -1.88 -8.67
N GLU A 73 15.99 -2.47 -9.83
CA GLU A 73 15.39 -1.75 -10.95
C GLU A 73 13.96 -1.29 -10.66
N ALA A 74 13.14 -2.09 -9.96
CA ALA A 74 11.80 -1.70 -9.53
C ALA A 74 11.84 -0.44 -8.65
N LYS A 75 12.72 -0.44 -7.64
CA LYS A 75 12.91 0.68 -6.72
C LYS A 75 13.43 1.92 -7.44
N ARG A 76 14.41 1.76 -8.34
CA ARG A 76 14.95 2.86 -9.16
C ARG A 76 13.86 3.48 -10.05
N GLN A 77 13.08 2.67 -10.74
CA GLN A 77 11.97 3.12 -11.57
C GLN A 77 10.91 3.82 -10.73
N ALA A 78 10.54 3.27 -9.57
CA ALA A 78 9.56 3.91 -8.67
C ALA A 78 10.01 5.30 -8.19
N MET A 79 11.28 5.45 -7.80
CA MET A 79 11.84 6.74 -7.40
C MET A 79 11.89 7.73 -8.57
N MET A 80 12.28 7.28 -9.76
CA MET A 80 12.28 8.10 -10.97
C MET A 80 10.87 8.58 -11.35
N GLU A 81 9.84 7.75 -11.18
CA GLU A 81 8.44 8.15 -11.38
C GLU A 81 8.05 9.26 -10.40
N ILE A 82 8.44 9.16 -9.11
CA ILE A 82 8.19 10.20 -8.10
C ILE A 82 8.87 11.52 -8.46
N GLU A 83 10.16 11.48 -8.82
CA GLU A 83 10.94 12.67 -9.19
C GLU A 83 10.33 13.41 -10.39
N ASN A 84 9.76 12.65 -11.33
CA ASN A 84 9.07 13.20 -12.49
C ASN A 84 7.61 13.63 -12.22
N GLY A 85 7.16 13.59 -10.97
CA GLY A 85 5.80 13.95 -10.57
C GLY A 85 4.72 12.91 -10.94
N ARG A 86 5.11 11.71 -11.41
CA ARG A 86 4.21 10.60 -11.76
C ARG A 86 3.96 9.71 -10.53
N MET A 87 3.34 10.31 -9.53
CA MET A 87 2.94 9.63 -8.30
C MET A 87 1.68 8.81 -8.54
N THR A 88 1.76 7.48 -8.45
CA THR A 88 0.63 6.57 -8.67
C THR A 88 0.53 5.50 -7.58
N SER A 89 -0.64 4.85 -7.47
CA SER A 89 -0.81 3.69 -6.59
C SER A 89 0.11 2.52 -6.97
N ALA A 90 0.46 2.37 -8.26
CA ALA A 90 1.41 1.35 -8.69
C ALA A 90 2.84 1.65 -8.21
N THR A 91 3.25 2.92 -8.25
CA THR A 91 4.52 3.37 -7.68
C THR A 91 4.60 3.08 -6.18
N LEU A 92 3.51 3.37 -5.44
CA LEU A 92 3.42 3.07 -4.02
C LEU A 92 3.45 1.57 -3.72
N GLY A 93 2.66 0.77 -4.45
CA GLY A 93 2.67 -0.70 -4.32
C GLY A 93 4.04 -1.31 -4.59
N SER A 94 4.81 -0.71 -5.52
CA SER A 94 6.19 -1.10 -5.78
C SER A 94 7.09 -0.85 -4.56
N LEU A 95 6.99 0.32 -3.93
CA LEU A 95 7.77 0.65 -2.72
C LEU A 95 7.41 -0.25 -1.54
N VAL A 96 6.13 -0.58 -1.36
CA VAL A 96 5.68 -1.55 -0.33
C VAL A 96 6.34 -2.91 -0.53
N ILE A 97 6.35 -3.43 -1.77
CA ILE A 97 7.01 -4.72 -2.05
C ILE A 97 8.54 -4.60 -1.89
N CYS A 98 9.15 -3.49 -2.32
CA CYS A 98 10.59 -3.24 -2.16
C CYS A 98 10.99 -3.21 -0.68
N PHE A 99 10.22 -2.55 0.18
CA PHE A 99 10.44 -2.54 1.63
C PHE A 99 10.56 -3.96 2.19
N HIS A 100 9.61 -4.83 1.86
CA HIS A 100 9.63 -6.20 2.34
C HIS A 100 10.77 -7.03 1.75
N PHE A 101 11.10 -6.80 0.48
CA PHE A 101 12.27 -7.44 -0.12
C PHE A 101 13.56 -7.05 0.60
N ASP A 102 13.75 -5.75 0.89
CA ASP A 102 14.91 -5.23 1.62
C ASP A 102 15.01 -5.87 3.03
N LEU A 103 13.87 -6.05 3.72
CA LEU A 103 13.83 -6.80 4.99
C LEU A 103 14.26 -8.26 4.83
N TYR A 104 13.78 -8.96 3.80
CA TYR A 104 14.19 -10.33 3.52
C TYR A 104 15.68 -10.45 3.18
N ALA A 105 16.22 -9.45 2.47
CA ALA A 105 17.63 -9.33 2.15
C ALA A 105 18.51 -8.85 3.32
N ARG A 106 17.90 -8.55 4.48
CA ARG A 106 18.56 -8.01 5.68
C ARG A 106 19.20 -6.62 5.48
N ASP A 107 18.76 -5.86 4.49
CA ASP A 107 19.17 -4.46 4.30
C ASP A 107 18.21 -3.52 5.04
N LEU A 108 18.41 -3.42 6.36
CA LEU A 108 17.51 -2.69 7.25
C LEU A 108 17.51 -1.18 6.99
N VAL A 109 18.65 -0.62 6.55
CA VAL A 109 18.75 0.82 6.23
C VAL A 109 17.99 1.12 4.94
N ALA A 110 18.14 0.28 3.91
CA ALA A 110 17.36 0.42 2.68
C ALA A 110 15.86 0.25 2.94
N ALA A 111 15.47 -0.72 3.78
CA ALA A 111 14.08 -0.91 4.19
C ALA A 111 13.54 0.35 4.88
N TRP A 112 14.25 0.88 5.88
CA TRP A 112 13.84 2.10 6.60
C TRP A 112 13.67 3.32 5.67
N MET A 113 14.59 3.53 4.74
CA MET A 113 14.45 4.64 3.78
C MET A 113 13.27 4.42 2.83
N THR A 114 13.02 3.18 2.43
CA THR A 114 11.88 2.82 1.56
C THR A 114 10.55 3.04 2.26
N SER A 115 10.42 2.69 3.55
CA SER A 115 9.19 2.95 4.30
C SER A 115 8.90 4.44 4.38
N GLY A 116 9.90 5.27 4.67
CA GLY A 116 9.74 6.73 4.65
C GLY A 116 9.23 7.27 3.31
N SER A 117 9.80 6.79 2.19
CA SER A 117 9.32 7.16 0.85
C SER A 117 7.89 6.69 0.58
N ALA A 118 7.54 5.45 0.99
CA ALA A 118 6.20 4.90 0.83
C ALA A 118 5.16 5.71 1.63
N ILE A 119 5.46 6.05 2.88
CA ILE A 119 4.60 6.85 3.76
C ILE A 119 4.33 8.22 3.13
N ARG A 120 5.38 8.93 2.72
CA ARG A 120 5.21 10.25 2.07
C ARG A 120 4.40 10.18 0.78
N LEU A 121 4.64 9.16 -0.05
CA LEU A 121 3.88 8.96 -1.28
C LEU A 121 2.42 8.64 -1.01
N ALA A 122 2.10 7.82 0.00
CA ALA A 122 0.73 7.51 0.39
C ALA A 122 -0.08 8.77 0.79
N PHE A 123 0.54 9.68 1.55
CA PHE A 123 -0.05 10.97 1.88
C PHE A 123 -0.13 11.93 0.69
N ALA A 124 0.88 11.95 -0.19
CA ALA A 124 0.82 12.74 -1.42
C ALA A 124 -0.37 12.33 -2.31
N LEU A 125 -0.67 11.03 -2.34
CA LEU A 125 -1.85 10.44 -3.00
C LEU A 125 -3.15 10.59 -2.20
N ARG A 126 -3.07 11.09 -0.95
CA ARG A 126 -4.18 11.26 0.00
C ARG A 126 -4.95 9.98 0.30
N LEU A 127 -4.28 8.82 0.27
CA LEU A 127 -4.95 7.53 0.45
C LEU A 127 -5.54 7.34 1.85
N ASN A 128 -5.00 8.06 2.85
CA ASN A 128 -5.49 8.07 4.23
C ASN A 128 -6.87 8.73 4.41
N ASN A 129 -7.38 9.42 3.39
CA ASN A 129 -8.71 10.04 3.38
C ASN A 129 -9.47 9.72 2.08
N PHE A 130 -9.11 8.63 1.42
CA PHE A 130 -9.66 8.22 0.13
C PHE A 130 -10.64 7.06 0.32
N ASP A 131 -11.90 7.27 -0.03
CA ASP A 131 -12.95 6.24 0.07
C ASP A 131 -14.06 6.46 -0.98
N ALA A 132 -14.96 5.50 -1.16
CA ALA A 132 -16.02 5.50 -2.18
C ALA A 132 -16.89 6.78 -2.17
N ASN A 133 -17.10 7.35 -1.00
CA ASN A 133 -17.88 8.59 -0.84
C ASN A 133 -17.09 9.88 -1.08
N SER A 134 -15.77 9.79 -1.24
CA SER A 134 -14.91 10.95 -1.49
C SER A 134 -15.27 11.65 -2.80
N GLN A 135 -15.15 12.98 -2.81
CA GLN A 135 -15.36 13.79 -4.02
C GLN A 135 -14.44 13.35 -5.16
N GLU A 136 -13.22 12.94 -4.82
CA GLU A 136 -12.24 12.45 -5.78
C GLU A 136 -12.69 11.15 -6.44
N SER A 137 -13.18 10.16 -5.67
CA SER A 137 -13.69 8.90 -6.23
C SER A 137 -14.88 9.13 -7.17
N LYS A 138 -15.80 10.02 -6.79
CA LYS A 138 -16.96 10.39 -7.62
C LYS A 138 -16.55 11.12 -8.90
N ARG A 139 -15.55 12.00 -8.81
CA ARG A 139 -15.02 12.76 -9.96
C ARG A 139 -14.29 11.85 -10.95
N THR A 140 -13.47 10.93 -10.44
CA THR A 140 -12.63 10.05 -11.25
C THR A 140 -13.35 8.79 -11.73
N ARG A 141 -14.56 8.51 -11.21
CA ARG A 141 -15.39 7.34 -11.54
C ARG A 141 -14.62 6.03 -11.38
N LEU A 142 -13.85 5.95 -10.30
CA LEU A 142 -13.07 4.75 -9.99
C LEU A 142 -14.01 3.58 -9.72
N SER A 143 -13.63 2.43 -10.22
CA SER A 143 -14.29 1.17 -9.89
C SER A 143 -14.11 0.82 -8.42
N TRP A 144 -14.99 -0.01 -7.90
CA TRP A 144 -14.93 -0.43 -6.51
C TRP A 144 -13.62 -1.14 -6.17
N PHE A 145 -13.10 -2.01 -7.04
CA PHE A 145 -11.82 -2.70 -6.80
C PHE A 145 -10.63 -1.74 -6.81
N GLU A 146 -10.66 -0.64 -7.58
CA GLU A 146 -9.62 0.39 -7.50
C GLU A 146 -9.64 1.12 -6.17
N ILE A 147 -10.84 1.38 -5.64
CA ILE A 147 -11.01 1.99 -4.33
C ILE A 147 -10.50 1.06 -3.23
N GLU A 148 -10.87 -0.22 -3.29
CA GLU A 148 -10.42 -1.23 -2.33
C GLU A 148 -8.91 -1.46 -2.40
N SER A 149 -8.33 -1.57 -3.61
CA SER A 149 -6.87 -1.65 -3.80
C SER A 149 -6.13 -0.52 -3.10
N ARG A 150 -6.63 0.73 -3.23
CA ARG A 150 -6.03 1.91 -2.60
C ARG A 150 -6.19 1.90 -1.08
N ARG A 151 -7.35 1.46 -0.59
CA ARG A 151 -7.62 1.29 0.85
C ARG A 151 -6.65 0.30 1.46
N ARG A 152 -6.55 -0.89 0.88
CA ARG A 152 -5.61 -1.95 1.30
C ARG A 152 -4.16 -1.50 1.26
N LEU A 153 -3.77 -0.75 0.22
CA LEU A 153 -2.43 -0.20 0.10
C LEU A 153 -2.11 0.82 1.19
N MET A 154 -3.06 1.69 1.57
CA MET A 154 -2.89 2.60 2.70
C MET A 154 -2.75 1.86 4.03
N TRP A 155 -3.55 0.82 4.26
CA TRP A 155 -3.42 -0.03 5.45
C TRP A 155 -2.09 -0.79 5.49
N ALA A 156 -1.59 -1.26 4.34
CA ALA A 156 -0.25 -1.84 4.25
C ALA A 156 0.83 -0.85 4.70
N VAL A 157 0.77 0.39 4.22
CA VAL A 157 1.70 1.46 4.62
C VAL A 157 1.58 1.80 6.11
N TYR A 158 0.35 1.83 6.66
CA TYR A 158 0.13 2.01 8.10
C TYR A 158 0.79 0.90 8.93
N MET A 159 0.64 -0.37 8.51
CA MET A 159 1.29 -1.50 9.18
C MET A 159 2.83 -1.44 9.09
N ILE A 160 3.37 -0.96 7.95
CA ILE A 160 4.81 -0.74 7.81
C ILE A 160 5.30 0.29 8.84
N ASP A 161 4.62 1.43 8.97
CA ASP A 161 5.00 2.49 9.93
C ASP A 161 4.98 1.96 11.36
N MET A 162 3.92 1.26 11.75
CA MET A 162 3.84 0.63 13.08
C MET A 162 4.97 -0.40 13.32
N TYR A 163 5.33 -1.17 12.30
CA TYR A 163 6.40 -2.17 12.39
C TYR A 163 7.78 -1.52 12.56
N VAL A 164 8.11 -0.50 11.76
CA VAL A 164 9.42 0.16 11.86
C VAL A 164 9.55 0.99 13.13
N SER A 165 8.44 1.49 13.68
CA SER A 165 8.41 2.24 14.93
C SER A 165 8.37 1.36 16.19
N ASP A 166 8.52 0.05 16.05
CA ASP A 166 8.44 -0.95 17.14
C ASP A 166 7.15 -0.82 17.97
N GLY A 167 6.06 -0.39 17.32
CA GLY A 167 4.76 -0.16 17.97
C GLY A 167 4.66 1.10 18.82
N PHE A 168 5.75 1.87 19.03
CA PHE A 168 5.73 3.09 19.82
C PHE A 168 5.14 4.25 19.02
N SER A 169 4.00 4.75 19.50
CA SER A 169 3.25 5.83 18.84
C SER A 169 4.07 7.11 18.61
N GLU A 170 5.02 7.39 19.49
CA GLU A 170 5.93 8.53 19.48
C GLU A 170 6.92 8.48 18.31
N TYR A 171 7.14 7.30 17.74
CA TYR A 171 8.04 7.08 16.61
C TYR A 171 7.28 6.82 15.31
N THR A 172 5.94 6.80 15.33
CA THR A 172 5.12 6.65 14.12
C THR A 172 5.10 7.95 13.31
N ASN A 173 5.12 7.82 11.98
CA ASN A 173 4.96 8.94 11.07
C ASN A 173 3.50 9.13 10.64
N ILE A 174 2.64 8.15 10.90
CA ILE A 174 1.22 8.16 10.56
C ILE A 174 0.41 8.21 11.86
N PRO A 175 0.03 9.41 12.33
CA PRO A 175 -0.86 9.52 13.48
C PRO A 175 -2.17 8.81 13.17
N HIS A 176 -2.66 7.97 14.09
CA HIS A 176 -3.89 7.21 13.90
C HIS A 176 -5.09 8.09 13.50
N SER A 177 -5.21 9.30 14.07
CA SER A 177 -6.26 10.27 13.76
C SER A 177 -6.31 10.71 12.28
N THR A 178 -5.25 10.45 11.53
CA THR A 178 -5.18 10.73 10.09
C THR A 178 -5.75 9.60 9.21
N MET A 179 -5.96 8.41 9.77
CA MET A 179 -6.53 7.25 9.07
C MET A 179 -8.06 7.35 9.03
N ARG A 180 -8.58 8.07 8.03
CA ARG A 180 -10.02 8.34 7.84
C ARG A 180 -10.66 7.41 6.82
N ILE A 181 -10.12 6.21 6.65
CA ILE A 181 -10.65 5.20 5.74
C ILE A 181 -11.23 4.00 6.51
N PRO A 182 -12.21 3.28 5.94
CA PRO A 182 -12.65 1.99 6.45
C PRO A 182 -11.50 0.97 6.51
N LEU A 183 -11.68 -0.08 7.30
CA LEU A 183 -10.84 -1.28 7.26
C LEU A 183 -10.93 -1.95 5.87
N PRO A 184 -9.94 -2.77 5.47
CA PRO A 184 -10.08 -3.61 4.27
C PRO A 184 -11.33 -4.49 4.33
N CYS A 185 -11.93 -4.78 3.18
CA CYS A 185 -13.00 -5.78 3.10
C CYS A 185 -12.43 -7.20 3.08
N ASP A 186 -13.32 -8.18 3.27
CA ASP A 186 -13.00 -9.61 3.18
C ASP A 186 -12.47 -9.99 1.79
N GLU A 187 -11.63 -11.03 1.74
CA GLU A 187 -10.91 -11.33 0.50
C GLU A 187 -11.78 -11.89 -0.63
N ASP A 188 -12.83 -12.63 -0.25
CA ASP A 188 -13.82 -13.12 -1.21
C ASP A 188 -14.59 -11.96 -1.86
N ALA A 189 -14.95 -10.94 -1.07
CA ALA A 189 -15.63 -9.75 -1.58
C ALA A 189 -14.73 -8.97 -2.54
N PHE A 190 -13.45 -8.79 -2.21
CA PHE A 190 -12.50 -8.11 -3.09
C PHE A 190 -12.26 -8.87 -4.39
N SER A 191 -12.10 -10.19 -4.32
CA SER A 191 -11.88 -11.06 -5.48
C SER A 191 -13.09 -11.09 -6.43
N ASN A 192 -14.31 -11.03 -5.89
CA ASN A 192 -15.54 -11.03 -6.67
C ASN A 192 -15.98 -9.63 -7.14
N GLY A 193 -15.35 -8.56 -6.63
CA GLY A 193 -15.72 -7.18 -6.92
C GLY A 193 -17.03 -6.76 -6.25
N GLU A 194 -17.40 -7.39 -5.13
CA GLU A 194 -18.64 -7.13 -4.41
C GLU A 194 -18.46 -5.95 -3.45
N GLU A 195 -19.34 -4.95 -3.56
CA GLU A 195 -19.29 -3.80 -2.67
C GLU A 195 -19.57 -4.20 -1.22
N TYR A 196 -18.60 -3.91 -0.34
CA TYR A 196 -18.64 -4.29 1.06
C TYR A 196 -18.48 -3.06 1.96
N ASP A 197 -19.40 -2.87 2.90
CA ASP A 197 -19.33 -1.81 3.89
C ASP A 197 -18.53 -2.26 5.12
N SER A 198 -17.25 -1.94 5.13
CA SER A 198 -16.33 -2.27 6.21
C SER A 198 -16.39 -1.22 7.32
N GLY A 199 -16.27 -1.66 8.58
CA GLY A 199 -16.17 -0.75 9.72
C GLY A 199 -14.84 0.02 9.72
N ARG A 200 -14.68 0.93 10.69
CA ARG A 200 -13.44 1.70 10.89
C ARG A 200 -12.68 1.20 12.11
N LEU A 201 -11.36 1.32 12.09
CA LEU A 201 -10.57 1.07 13.28
C LEU A 201 -10.86 2.17 14.32
N LEU A 202 -11.36 1.76 15.49
CA LEU A 202 -11.43 2.62 16.65
C LEU A 202 -10.31 2.19 17.58
N LEU A 203 -9.21 2.94 17.57
CA LEU A 203 -8.25 2.79 18.66
C LEU A 203 -8.87 3.32 19.95
N PRO A 204 -8.60 2.66 21.08
CA PRO A 204 -8.94 3.21 22.37
C PRO A 204 -8.26 4.56 22.52
N ASP A 205 -8.96 5.51 23.14
CA ASP A 205 -8.29 6.67 23.69
C ASP A 205 -7.26 6.12 24.69
N MET A 206 -5.99 6.53 24.57
CA MET A 206 -5.00 6.23 25.61
C MET A 206 -5.46 7.04 26.83
N GLY A 207 -6.36 6.46 27.62
CA GLY A 207 -6.90 7.08 28.81
C GLY A 207 -5.74 7.53 29.70
N GLN A 208 -5.90 8.68 30.35
CA GLN A 208 -4.93 9.22 31.30
C GLN A 208 -4.59 8.24 32.45
N ASP A 209 -5.34 7.14 32.58
CA ASP A 209 -5.22 6.05 33.54
C ASP A 209 -4.28 4.91 33.08
N GLY A 210 -3.79 4.92 31.83
CA GLY A 210 -2.81 3.95 31.33
C GLY A 210 -3.34 2.52 31.19
N VAL A 211 -4.66 2.32 31.27
CA VAL A 211 -5.29 1.01 31.12
C VAL A 211 -5.54 0.73 29.64
N TRP A 212 -4.80 -0.23 29.08
CA TRP A 212 -5.03 -0.68 27.71
C TRP A 212 -6.43 -1.29 27.57
N SER A 213 -7.21 -0.75 26.62
CA SER A 213 -8.46 -1.35 26.16
C SER A 213 -8.25 -1.96 24.78
N SER A 214 -9.00 -3.00 24.41
CA SER A 214 -8.87 -3.59 23.07
C SER A 214 -9.43 -2.64 22.00
N PRO A 215 -8.77 -2.48 20.83
CA PRO A 215 -9.32 -1.74 19.70
C PRO A 215 -10.69 -2.29 19.28
N GLY A 216 -11.61 -1.38 18.95
CA GLY A 216 -12.96 -1.71 18.48
C GLY A 216 -13.12 -1.48 16.98
N VAL A 217 -14.25 -1.95 16.44
CA VAL A 217 -14.68 -1.64 15.07
C VAL A 217 -15.88 -0.68 15.14
N GLY A 218 -15.71 0.49 14.56
CA GLY A 218 -16.73 1.54 14.49
C GLY A 218 -17.56 1.51 13.20
N PRO A 219 -18.64 2.30 13.12
CA PRO A 219 -19.45 2.42 11.92
C PRO A 219 -18.62 2.97 10.74
N SER A 220 -19.00 2.59 9.52
CA SER A 220 -18.33 2.97 8.28
C SER A 220 -18.38 4.47 7.95
N LYS A 221 -19.38 5.20 8.46
CA LYS A 221 -19.60 6.63 8.23
C LYS A 221 -19.11 7.48 9.40
N ILE A 222 -18.30 8.51 9.11
CA ILE A 222 -17.97 9.58 10.05
C ILE A 222 -19.21 10.47 10.22
N ARG A 223 -19.58 10.83 11.46
CA ARG A 223 -20.62 11.85 11.70
C ARG A 223 -20.15 13.19 11.14
N ALA A 224 -21.05 13.94 10.49
CA ALA A 224 -20.72 15.21 9.82
C ALA A 224 -20.06 16.26 10.73
N ASP A 225 -20.19 16.08 12.05
CA ASP A 225 -19.76 17.02 13.09
C ASP A 225 -18.23 17.00 13.31
N GLU A 226 -17.51 15.95 12.90
CA GLU A 226 -16.04 15.85 13.03
C GLU A 226 -15.28 16.44 11.83
N GLN A 227 -15.99 16.85 10.78
CA GLN A 227 -15.39 17.39 9.56
C GLN A 227 -15.01 18.88 9.67
N SER A 228 -15.38 19.56 10.77
CA SER A 228 -15.30 21.02 10.87
C SER A 228 -13.96 21.57 11.34
N ASP A 229 -12.99 20.75 11.72
CA ASP A 229 -11.69 21.24 12.21
C ASP A 229 -10.76 21.58 11.04
N LYS A 230 -11.08 22.67 10.34
CA LYS A 230 -10.20 23.32 9.39
C LYS A 230 -9.14 24.08 10.18
N GLY A 231 -8.03 23.42 10.46
CA GLY A 231 -6.81 24.06 10.94
C GLY A 231 -6.45 25.25 10.06
N THR A 232 -6.55 26.44 10.63
CA THR A 232 -5.98 27.68 10.11
C THR A 232 -4.46 27.52 10.08
N TRP A 233 -3.89 27.45 8.88
CA TRP A 233 -2.44 27.56 8.71
C TRP A 233 -2.05 28.99 9.07
N HIS A 234 -1.50 29.16 10.27
CA HIS A 234 -0.72 30.34 10.58
C HIS A 234 0.63 30.20 9.86
N GLU A 235 0.91 31.18 9.01
CA GLU A 235 2.25 31.47 8.50
C GLU A 235 3.21 31.55 9.69
N VAL A 236 4.25 30.71 9.69
CA VAL A 236 5.38 30.86 10.59
C VAL A 236 6.66 30.75 9.78
N ASP A 237 7.25 31.94 9.59
CA ASP A 237 8.63 32.32 9.40
C ASP A 237 9.57 31.55 8.47
N SER A 238 10.13 32.36 7.57
CA SER A 238 11.31 32.16 6.75
C SER A 238 12.59 31.87 7.54
N PHE A 239 13.32 30.84 7.11
CA PHE A 239 14.78 30.86 6.95
C PHE A 239 15.15 30.13 5.66
#